data_AF-A0A3C1NF43-F1
#
_entry.id   AF-A0A3C1NF43-F1
#
_cell.length_a   1.000
_cell.length_b   1.000
_cell.length_c   1.000
_cell.angle_alpha   90.00
_cell.angle_beta   90.00
_cell.angle_gamma   90.00
#
_symmetry.space_group_name_H-M   'P 1'
#
loop_
_entity.id
_entity.type
_entity.pdbx_description
1 polymer ?
#
loop_
_entity_poly.entity_id
_entity_poly.type
_entity_poly.pdbx_seq_one_letter_code
_entity_poly.pdbx_strand_id
1 'polypeptide(L)' 'ADEPTGALDSHTTEEIIALFEELNATGITVILVTHEPDIAKRAHRRLTFRDGEIVGDVS' A
#
# COMPACT_ATOMS: atom_id res chain seq x y z
N ALA A 1 6.28 -4.02 5.37
CA ALA A 1 5.22 -4.73 6.10
C ALA A 1 4.44 -5.52 5.07
N ASP A 2 4.32 -6.86 5.24
CA ASP A 2 3.67 -7.72 4.23
C ASP A 2 2.16 -7.52 4.16
N GLU A 3 1.55 -7.12 5.29
CA GLU A 3 0.19 -6.60 5.33
C GLU A 3 -0.04 -5.88 6.66
N PRO A 4 0.16 -4.56 6.77
CA PRO A 4 0.03 -3.86 8.05
C PRO A 4 -1.44 -3.62 8.47
N THR A 5 -2.41 -3.87 7.60
CA THR A 5 -3.83 -3.50 7.80
C THR A 5 -4.76 -4.68 8.08
N GLY A 6 -4.33 -5.93 7.82
CA GLY A 6 -5.21 -7.12 7.90
C GLY A 6 -5.78 -7.46 9.29
N ALA A 7 -5.26 -6.86 10.37
CA ALA A 7 -5.75 -7.05 11.74
C ALA A 7 -6.38 -5.80 12.36
N LEU A 8 -6.51 -4.72 11.57
CA LEU A 8 -6.96 -3.42 12.04
C LEU A 8 -8.38 -3.16 11.58
N ASP A 9 -9.15 -2.45 12.40
CA ASP A 9 -10.44 -1.93 11.97
C ASP A 9 -10.25 -0.85 10.88
N SER A 10 -11.30 -0.60 10.10
CA SER A 10 -11.23 0.31 8.95
C SER A 10 -10.78 1.73 9.30
N HIS A 11 -11.05 2.22 10.51
CA HIS A 11 -10.62 3.55 10.93
C HIS A 11 -9.12 3.57 11.22
N THR A 12 -8.62 2.60 11.97
CA THR A 12 -7.19 2.49 12.26
C THR A 12 -6.36 2.27 10.99
N THR A 13 -6.89 1.53 10.01
CA THR A 13 -6.27 1.37 8.69
C THR A 13 -6.13 2.71 7.97
N GLU A 14 -7.17 3.53 7.92
CA GLU A 14 -7.13 4.88 7.31
C GLU A 14 -6.04 5.76 7.92
N GLU A 15 -5.93 5.79 9.25
CA GLU A 15 -4.91 6.57 9.96
C GLU A 15 -3.48 6.13 9.61
N ILE A 16 -3.24 4.81 9.53
CA ILE A 16 -1.91 4.29 9.18
C ILE A 16 -1.55 4.60 7.73
N ILE A 17 -2.50 4.47 6.79
CA ILE A 17 -2.22 4.82 5.40
C ILE A 17 -1.95 6.31 5.26
N ALA A 18 -2.70 7.17 5.96
CA ALA A 18 -2.44 8.60 6.00
C ALA A 18 -1.02 8.91 6.53
N LEU A 19 -0.58 8.24 7.59
CA LEU A 19 0.80 8.38 8.10
C LEU A 19 1.84 7.98 7.04
N PHE A 20 1.63 6.89 6.30
CA PHE A 20 2.55 6.49 5.25
C PHE A 20 2.60 7.48 4.09
N GLU A 21 1.47 8.07 3.71
CA GLU A 21 1.39 9.14 2.72
C GLU A 21 2.16 10.39 3.18
N GLU A 22 2.01 10.79 4.44
CA GLU A 22 2.77 11.90 5.02
C GLU A 22 4.28 11.63 4.97
N LEU A 23 4.72 10.45 5.41
CA LEU A 23 6.13 10.05 5.35
C LEU A 23 6.63 10.03 3.91
N ASN A 24 5.83 9.53 2.97
CA ASN A 24 6.20 9.52 1.56
C ASN A 24 6.35 10.94 0.98
N ALA A 25 5.46 11.86 1.37
CA ALA A 25 5.53 13.27 1.00
C ALA A 25 6.80 13.96 1.54
N THR A 26 7.39 13.48 2.64
CA THR A 26 8.70 13.96 3.14
C THR A 26 9.90 13.42 2.37
N GLY A 27 9.69 12.57 1.36
CA GLY A 27 10.74 11.97 0.53
C GLY A 27 11.16 10.56 0.95
N ILE A 28 10.49 9.96 1.93
CA ILE A 28 10.75 8.57 2.34
C ILE A 28 10.10 7.62 1.34
N THR A 29 10.85 6.69 0.77
CA THR A 29 10.26 5.66 -0.09
C THR A 29 9.54 4.61 0.76
N VAL A 30 8.27 4.37 0.48
CA VAL A 30 7.45 3.37 1.17
C VAL A 30 7.04 2.28 0.18
N ILE A 31 7.24 1.02 0.56
CA ILE A 31 6.71 -0.15 -0.16
C ILE A 31 5.70 -0.83 0.76
N LEU A 32 4.44 -0.87 0.30
CA LEU A 32 3.32 -1.48 0.99
C LEU A 32 2.83 -2.68 0.18
N VAL A 33 2.69 -3.82 0.85
CA VAL A 33 2.02 -5.01 0.29
C VAL A 33 0.63 -5.07 0.92
N THR A 34 -0.39 -5.25 0.09
CA THR A 34 -1.80 -5.35 0.51
C THR A 34 -2.59 -6.14 -0.51
N HIS A 35 -3.61 -6.86 -0.05
CA HIS A 35 -4.62 -7.48 -0.90
C HIS A 35 -5.86 -6.59 -1.11
N GLU A 36 -5.92 -5.43 -0.45
CA GLU A 36 -7.04 -4.49 -0.51
C GLU A 36 -6.89 -3.51 -1.70
N PRO A 37 -7.77 -3.58 -2.72
CA PRO A 37 -7.62 -2.76 -3.92
C PRO A 37 -7.71 -1.26 -3.66
N ASP A 38 -8.49 -0.84 -2.66
CA ASP A 38 -8.72 0.58 -2.37
C ASP A 38 -7.50 1.22 -1.70
N ILE A 39 -6.78 0.47 -0.85
CA ILE A 39 -5.48 0.89 -0.31
C ILE A 39 -4.45 0.98 -1.44
N ALA A 40 -4.38 -0.05 -2.29
CA ALA A 40 -3.40 -0.10 -3.37
C ALA A 40 -3.56 1.06 -4.38
N LYS A 41 -4.78 1.58 -4.58
CA LYS A 41 -5.06 2.74 -5.45
C LYS A 41 -4.49 4.06 -4.91
N ARG A 42 -4.19 4.16 -3.61
CA ARG A 42 -3.63 5.38 -3.00
C ARG A 42 -2.12 5.52 -3.27
N ALA A 43 -1.43 4.44 -3.63
CA ALA A 43 -0.01 4.46 -3.93
C ALA A 43 0.27 5.13 -5.29
N HIS A 44 1.40 5.84 -5.40
CA HIS A 44 1.88 6.43 -6.65
C HIS A 44 2.27 5.41 -7.73
N ARG A 45 2.60 4.17 -7.34
CA ARG A 45 2.87 3.08 -8.25
C ARG A 45 2.35 1.78 -7.67
N ARG A 46 1.73 0.95 -8.49
CA ARG A 46 1.12 -0.32 -8.11
C ARG A 46 1.64 -1.44 -9.00
N LEU A 47 2.29 -2.42 -8.34
CA LEU A 47 2.71 -3.67 -8.96
C LEU A 47 1.72 -4.77 -8.59
N THR A 48 1.30 -5.57 -9.57
CA THR A 48 0.45 -6.74 -9.34
C THR A 48 1.28 -7.99 -9.57
N PHE A 49 1.30 -8.88 -8.57
CA PHE A 49 2.00 -10.16 -8.64
C PHE A 49 1.00 -11.31 -8.83
N ARG A 50 1.40 -12.32 -9.60
CA ARG A 50 0.70 -13.60 -9.72
C ARG A 50 1.75 -14.70 -9.98
N ASP A 51 1.67 -15.78 -9.21
CA ASP A 51 2.56 -16.95 -9.35
C ASP A 51 4.06 -16.60 -9.33
N GLY A 52 4.45 -15.61 -8.52
CA GLY A 52 5.84 -15.15 -8.38
C GLY A 52 6.29 -14.15 -9.45
N GLU A 53 5.45 -13.84 -10.42
CA GLU A 53 5.75 -12.94 -11.54
C GLU A 53 4.99 -11.61 -11.43
N ILE A 54 5.58 -10.53 -11.93
CA ILE A 54 4.88 -9.24 -12.08
C ILE A 54 4.00 -9.32 -13.33
N VAL A 55 2.69 -9.22 -13.13
CA VAL A 55 1.68 -9.27 -14.20
C VAL A 55 1.04 -7.91 -14.48
N GLY A 56 1.40 -6.87 -13.73
CA GLY A 56 0.95 -5.51 -13.98
C GLY A 56 1.81 -4.48 -13.26
N ASP A 57 1.98 -3.33 -13.89
CA ASP A 57 2.72 -2.17 -13.39
C ASP A 57 2.00 -0.89 -13.83
N VAL A 58 1.56 -0.10 -12.87
CA VAL A 58 0.81 1.15 -13.10
C VAL A 58 1.40 2.23 -12.22
N SER A 59 1.68 3.40 -12.79
CA SER A 59 2.15 4.61 -12.12
C SER A 59 1.29 5.82 -12.48
#